data_AF-A0A3M1JL38-F1
#
_entry.id   AF-A0A3M1JL38-F1
#
_cell.length_a   1.000
_cell.length_b   1.000
_cell.length_c   1.000
_cell.angle_alpha   90.00
_cell.angle_beta   90.00
_cell.angle_gamma   90.00
#
_symmetry.space_group_name_H-M   'P 1'
#
loop_
_entity.id
_entity.type
_entity.pdbx_description
1 polymer ?
#
loop_
_entity_poly.entity_id
_entity_poly.type
_entity_poly.pdbx_seq_one_letter_code
_entity_poly.pdbx_strand_id
1 'polypeptide(L)'
;GTEAVGAFWAAPEDIVRRCGLNVRALMFPQRMNLLELSRAGNVSEALALARARPVVPVLPQLEKTDDAIHAHIPEAAGFGGSNFIFSRREPEPQKA
;
A
#
# COMPACT_ATOMS: atom_id res chain seq x y z
N GLY A 1 -12.21 6.04 -25.22
CA GLY A 1 -12.21 5.49 -23.86
C GLY A 1 -11.58 6.50 -22.92
N THR A 2 -12.15 6.70 -21.73
CA THR A 2 -11.74 7.74 -20.76
C THR A 2 -11.24 7.18 -19.42
N GLU A 3 -11.33 5.87 -19.23
CA GLU A 3 -11.07 5.23 -17.93
C GLU A 3 -9.57 5.08 -17.63
N ALA A 4 -8.77 4.65 -18.61
CA ALA A 4 -7.32 4.56 -18.51
C ALA A 4 -6.68 5.31 -19.69
N VAL A 5 -6.28 6.55 -19.43
CA VAL A 5 -5.79 7.49 -20.46
C VAL A 5 -4.27 7.51 -20.61
N GLY A 6 -3.53 6.71 -19.82
CA GLY A 6 -2.08 6.62 -19.90
C GLY A 6 -1.49 5.49 -19.03
N ALA A 7 -0.25 5.12 -19.35
CA ALA A 7 0.54 4.15 -18.60
C ALA A 7 2.03 4.54 -18.68
N PHE A 8 2.80 4.14 -17.67
CA PHE A 8 4.24 4.35 -17.60
C PHE A 8 4.91 3.20 -16.87
N TRP A 9 6.22 3.08 -17.06
CA TRP A 9 7.08 2.17 -16.31
C TRP A 9 7.93 2.96 -15.34
N ALA A 10 8.05 2.47 -14.11
CA ALA A 10 8.91 3.04 -13.09
C ALA A 10 9.38 1.96 -12.11
N ALA A 11 10.50 2.22 -11.44
CA ALA A 11 10.96 1.37 -10.35
C ALA A 11 9.96 1.43 -9.18
N PRO A 12 9.67 0.30 -8.50
CA PRO A 12 8.71 0.27 -7.39
C PRO A 12 9.00 1.31 -6.29
N GLU A 13 10.26 1.47 -5.92
CA GLU A 13 10.75 2.43 -4.94
C GLU A 13 10.51 3.89 -5.34
N ASP A 14 10.57 4.19 -6.64
CA ASP A 14 10.28 5.53 -7.14
C ASP A 14 8.79 5.85 -7.01
N ILE A 15 7.92 4.87 -7.28
CA ILE A 15 6.47 5.02 -7.11
C ILE A 15 6.14 5.18 -5.63
N VAL A 16 6.71 4.35 -4.76
CA VAL A 16 6.54 4.46 -3.30
C VAL A 16 7.05 5.82 -2.81
N ARG A 17 8.20 6.32 -3.27
CA ARG A 17 8.71 7.64 -2.88
C ARG A 17 7.79 8.77 -3.34
N ARG A 18 7.30 8.71 -4.59
CA ARG A 18 6.39 9.73 -5.16
C ARG A 18 5.02 9.75 -4.45
N CYS A 19 4.54 8.59 -4.00
CA CYS A 19 3.19 8.44 -3.47
C CYS A 19 3.14 8.20 -1.94
N GLY A 20 4.28 8.00 -1.27
CA GLY A 20 4.38 7.32 0.02
C GLY A 20 3.68 8.01 1.20
N LEU A 21 3.33 9.28 1.06
CA LEU A 21 2.56 10.04 2.06
C LEU A 21 1.11 10.29 1.65
N ASN A 22 0.76 10.07 0.38
CA ASN A 22 -0.60 10.28 -0.12
C ASN A 22 -1.35 8.95 -0.22
N VAL A 23 -2.09 8.62 0.85
CA VAL A 23 -2.95 7.42 0.92
C VAL A 23 -4.05 7.38 -0.16
N ARG A 24 -4.31 8.49 -0.87
CA ARG A 24 -5.22 8.52 -2.03
C ARG A 24 -4.51 8.23 -3.35
N ALA A 25 -3.19 8.40 -3.42
CA ALA A 25 -2.44 8.16 -4.65
C ALA A 25 -2.23 6.66 -4.92
N LEU A 26 -2.19 5.84 -3.86
CA LEU A 26 -2.11 4.39 -3.94
C LEU A 26 -3.03 3.79 -2.90
N MET A 27 -3.96 2.93 -3.35
CA MET A 27 -4.73 2.12 -2.43
C MET A 27 -3.80 1.21 -1.64
N PHE A 28 -4.19 0.89 -0.41
CA PHE A 28 -3.38 0.09 0.51
C PHE A 28 -2.75 -1.18 -0.15
N PRO A 29 -3.51 -2.01 -0.90
CA PRO A 29 -2.94 -3.21 -1.52
C PRO A 29 -1.87 -2.90 -2.58
N GLN A 30 -2.04 -1.81 -3.34
CA GLN A 30 -1.06 -1.39 -4.35
C GLN A 30 0.25 -0.97 -3.68
N ARG A 31 0.16 -0.20 -2.60
CA ARG A 31 1.33 0.20 -1.81
C ARG A 31 2.08 -1.01 -1.25
N MET A 32 1.36 -1.98 -0.68
CA MET A 32 1.96 -3.21 -0.16
C MET A 32 2.69 -4.00 -1.25
N ASN A 33 2.06 -4.18 -2.41
CA ASN A 33 2.69 -4.88 -3.53
C ASN A 33 3.96 -4.18 -4.01
N LEU A 34 3.96 -2.84 -4.10
CA LEU A 34 5.15 -2.08 -4.48
C LEU A 34 6.28 -2.18 -3.45
N LEU A 35 5.95 -2.13 -2.15
CA LEU A 35 6.93 -2.32 -1.08
C LEU A 35 7.56 -3.71 -1.12
N GLU A 36 6.78 -4.76 -1.40
CA GLU A 36 7.32 -6.11 -1.57
C GLU A 36 8.23 -6.21 -2.79
N LEU A 37 7.82 -5.64 -3.93
CA LEU A 37 8.67 -5.62 -5.14
C LEU A 37 9.96 -4.83 -4.93
N SER A 38 9.95 -3.74 -4.16
CA SER A 38 11.15 -2.95 -3.86
C SER A 38 12.19 -3.68 -3.00
N ARG A 39 11.88 -4.86 -2.46
CA ARG A 39 12.84 -5.70 -1.74
C ARG A 39 13.77 -6.48 -2.67
N ALA A 40 13.43 -6.60 -3.96
CA ALA A 40 14.22 -7.32 -4.94
C ALA A 40 15.01 -6.35 -5.83
N GLY A 41 16.27 -6.66 -6.11
CA GLY A 41 17.10 -5.87 -7.02
C GLY A 41 16.89 -6.19 -8.50
N ASN A 42 16.22 -7.30 -8.82
CA ASN A 42 15.92 -7.72 -10.19
C ASN A 42 14.71 -8.68 -10.26
N VAL A 43 14.27 -8.98 -11.48
CA VAL A 43 13.09 -9.83 -11.74
C VAL A 43 13.27 -11.26 -11.23
N SER A 44 14.46 -11.85 -11.38
CA SER A 44 14.72 -13.23 -10.94
C SER A 44 14.56 -13.35 -9.43
N GLU A 45 15.14 -12.40 -8.69
CA GLU A 45 15.00 -12.30 -7.24
C GLU A 45 13.56 -12.04 -6.81
N ALA A 46 12.83 -11.14 -7.49
CA ALA A 46 11.42 -10.86 -7.18
C ALA A 46 10.55 -12.13 -7.31
N LEU A 47 10.78 -12.92 -8.36
CA LEU A 47 10.07 -14.19 -8.58
C LEU A 47 10.46 -15.24 -7.54
N ALA A 48 11.73 -15.32 -7.15
CA ALA A 48 12.20 -16.23 -6.11
C ALA A 48 11.56 -15.90 -4.75
N LEU A 49 11.58 -14.61 -4.37
CA LEU A 49 10.94 -14.13 -3.15
C LEU A 49 9.43 -14.39 -3.15
N ALA A 50 8.74 -14.11 -4.27
CA ALA A 50 7.31 -14.34 -4.39
C ALA A 50 6.93 -15.83 -4.26
N ARG A 51 7.75 -16.74 -4.82
CA ARG A 51 7.52 -18.20 -4.71
C ARG A 51 7.80 -18.75 -3.32
N ALA A 52 8.79 -18.19 -2.63
CA ALA A 52 9.16 -18.62 -1.27
C ALA A 52 8.21 -18.07 -0.20
N ARG A 53 7.50 -16.97 -0.49
CA ARG A 53 6.63 -16.30 0.48
C ARG A 53 5.31 -17.07 0.68
N PRO A 54 4.92 -17.39 1.92
CA PRO A 54 3.61 -17.96 2.21
C PRO A 54 2.47 -17.01 1.83
N VAL A 55 1.40 -17.54 1.22
CA VAL A 55 0.20 -16.76 0.92
C VAL A 55 -0.67 -16.71 2.18
N VAL A 56 -0.75 -15.54 2.80
CA VAL A 56 -1.63 -15.29 3.94
C VAL A 56 -2.89 -14.58 3.45
N PRO A 57 -4.08 -15.19 3.57
CA PRO A 57 -5.34 -14.49 3.30
C PRO A 57 -5.50 -13.31 4.26
N VAL A 58 -5.69 -12.11 3.72
CA VAL A 58 -5.87 -10.89 4.51
C VAL A 58 -7.29 -10.38 4.34
N LEU A 59 -8.04 -10.38 5.45
CA LEU A 59 -9.24 -9.57 5.61
C LEU A 59 -8.92 -8.49 6.65
N PRO A 60 -8.67 -7.23 6.24
CA PRO A 60 -8.30 -6.19 7.18
C PRO A 60 -9.49 -5.85 8.10
N GLN A 61 -9.21 -5.72 9.39
CA GLN A 61 -10.18 -5.16 10.33
C GLN A 61 -9.98 -3.64 10.36
N LEU A 62 -11.05 -2.89 10.09
CA LEU A 62 -10.98 -1.44 10.04
C LEU A 62 -11.37 -0.83 11.38
N GLU A 63 -10.50 0.02 11.91
CA GLU A 63 -10.76 0.85 13.09
C GLU A 63 -10.86 2.31 12.64
N LYS A 64 -11.88 3.02 13.11
CA LYS A 64 -12.04 4.44 12.83
C LYS A 64 -11.67 5.24 14.07
N THR A 65 -10.76 6.18 13.92
CA THR A 65 -10.41 7.20 14.92
C THR A 65 -10.88 8.57 14.44
N ASP A 66 -10.66 9.61 15.24
CA ASP A 66 -11.03 10.98 14.87
C ASP A 66 -10.25 11.47 13.64
N ASP A 67 -8.98 11.08 13.54
CA ASP A 67 -8.05 11.56 12.51
C ASP A 67 -7.93 10.63 11.29
N ALA A 68 -8.20 9.32 11.44
CA ALA A 68 -7.90 8.33 10.41
C ALA A 68 -8.75 7.06 10.49
N ILE A 69 -8.71 6.29 9.40
CA ILE A 69 -9.11 4.88 9.38
C ILE A 69 -7.84 4.05 9.38
N HIS A 70 -7.74 3.14 10.33
CA HIS A 70 -6.66 2.18 10.48
C HIS A 70 -7.08 0.81 9.96
N ALA A 71 -6.21 0.15 9.22
CA ALA A 71 -6.36 -1.24 8.80
C ALA A 71 -5.44 -2.11 9.66
N HIS A 72 -6.05 -2.97 10.45
CA HIS A 72 -5.37 -4.01 11.22
C HIS A 72 -5.20 -5.26 10.37
N ILE A 73 -3.95 -5.70 10.23
CA ILE A 73 -3.54 -6.77 9.35
C ILE A 73 -2.71 -7.78 10.15
N PRO A 74 -2.91 -9.09 9.95
CA PRO A 74 -2.07 -10.09 10.62
C PRO A 74 -0.59 -9.86 10.32
N GLU A 75 0.27 -9.87 11.34
CA GLU A 75 1.73 -9.74 11.16
C GLU A 75 2.30 -10.82 10.25
N ALA A 76 1.70 -12.01 10.27
CA ALA A 76 2.04 -13.12 9.38
C ALA A 76 1.96 -12.73 7.89
N ALA A 77 1.20 -11.69 7.52
CA ALA A 77 1.17 -11.18 6.17
C ALA A 77 2.52 -10.59 5.72
N GLY A 78 3.46 -10.27 6.62
CA GLY A 78 4.84 -9.95 6.27
C GLY A 78 5.09 -8.53 5.73
N PHE A 79 4.13 -7.62 5.94
CA PHE A 79 4.24 -6.22 5.50
C PHE A 79 5.05 -5.32 6.44
N GLY A 80 5.70 -5.88 7.47
CA GLY A 80 6.55 -5.13 8.41
C GLY A 80 5.78 -4.37 9.50
N GLY A 81 4.52 -4.72 9.73
CA GLY A 81 3.69 -4.17 10.79
C GLY A 81 2.29 -4.78 10.78
N SER A 82 1.50 -4.48 11.81
CA SER A 82 0.11 -4.96 11.98
C SER A 82 -0.93 -3.86 11.89
N ASN A 83 -0.54 -2.58 11.95
CA ASN A 83 -1.45 -1.44 11.88
C ASN A 83 -0.98 -0.44 10.82
N PHE A 84 -1.87 -0.10 9.90
CA PHE A 84 -1.57 0.83 8.81
C PHE A 84 -2.68 1.86 8.64
N ILE A 85 -2.32 3.09 8.30
CA ILE A 85 -3.31 4.11 7.89
C ILE A 85 -3.90 3.69 6.54
N PHE A 86 -5.22 3.45 6.52
CA PHE A 86 -5.99 3.14 5.33
C PHE A 86 -6.48 4.42 4.63
N SER A 87 -6.99 5.38 5.41
CA SER A 87 -7.31 6.72 4.92
C SER A 87 -7.15 7.73 6.06
N ARG A 88 -6.81 8.98 5.71
CA ARG A 88 -6.89 10.10 6.65
C ARG A 88 -8.22 10.80 6.49
N ARG A 89 -8.81 11.21 7.61
CA ARG A 89 -9.96 12.11 7.60
C ARG A 89 -9.45 13.52 7.27
N GLU A 90 -10.11 14.21 6.36
CA GLU A 90 -9.85 15.65 6.20
C GLU A 90 -10.42 16.37 7.43
N PRO A 91 -9.71 17.35 7.99
CA PRO A 91 -10.32 18.24 8.96
C PRO A 91 -11.55 18.88 8.31
N GLU A 92 -12.66 18.97 9.05
CA GLU A 92 -13.84 19.68 8.53
C GLU A 92 -13.41 21.09 8.09
N PRO A 93 -13.82 21.56 6.90
CA PRO A 93 -13.54 22.93 6.50
C PRO A 93 -14.12 23.85 7.55
N GLN A 94 -13.26 24.68 8.16
CA GLN A 94 -13.68 25.69 9.12
C GLN A 94 -14.70 26.58 8.40
N LYS A 95 -15.98 26.51 8.81
CA LYS A 95 -17.00 27.42 8.30
C LYS A 95 -16.57 28.84 8.67
N ALA A 96 -16.31 29.66 7.65
CA ALA A 96 -16.06 31.09 7.78
C ALA A 96 -17.33 31.84 8.20
#